data_AF-X0ZG07-F1
#
_entry.id   AF-X0ZG07-F1
#
_cell.length_a   1.000
_cell.length_b   1.000
_cell.length_c   1.000
_cell.angle_alpha   90.00
_cell.angle_beta   90.00
_cell.angle_gamma   90.00
#
_symmetry.space_group_name_H-M   'P 1'
#
loop_
_entity.id
_entity.type
_entity.pdbx_description
1 polymer ?
#
loop_
_entity_poly.entity_id
_entity_poly.type
_entity_poly.pdbx_seq_one_letter_code
_entity_poly.pdbx_strand_id
1 'polypeptide(L)' 'MGRINLSIDEKELQELDYMSGKVNISRSKLIREAIRLYKKEFDKKNMENRRIEKI' A
#
# COMPACT_ATOMS: atom_id res chain seq x y z
N MET A 1 -1.74 -18.13 -4.37
CA MET A 1 -1.83 -16.81 -3.69
C MET A 1 -2.27 -17.05 -2.26
N GLY A 2 -1.49 -16.60 -1.26
CA GLY A 2 -1.86 -16.76 0.15
C GLY A 2 -2.96 -15.79 0.56
N ARG A 3 -3.86 -16.22 1.43
CA ARG A 3 -4.83 -15.34 2.09
C ARG A 3 -4.17 -14.75 3.33
N ILE A 4 -4.25 -13.44 3.48
CA ILE A 4 -3.73 -12.72 4.65
C ILE A 4 -4.93 -12.08 5.34
N ASN A 5 -5.01 -12.25 6.66
CA ASN A 5 -5.95 -11.52 7.49
C ASN A 5 -5.22 -10.31 8.08
N LEU A 6 -5.83 -9.13 7.97
CA LEU A 6 -5.29 -7.86 8.44
C LEU A 6 -6.22 -7.30 9.52
N SER A 7 -5.63 -6.80 10.59
CA SER A 7 -6.31 -5.97 11.58
C SER A 7 -5.93 -4.53 11.27
N ILE A 8 -6.95 -3.66 11.17
CA ILE A 8 -6.82 -2.25 10.81
C ILE A 8 -7.75 -1.48 11.74
N ASP A 9 -7.37 -0.27 12.12
CA ASP A 9 -8.20 0.57 12.98
C ASP A 9 -9.53 0.92 12.30
N GLU A 10 -10.58 1.06 13.11
CA GLU A 10 -11.94 1.29 12.61
C GLU A 10 -12.04 2.58 11.78
N LYS A 11 -11.33 3.64 12.20
CA LYS A 11 -11.30 4.91 11.48
C LYS A 11 -10.69 4.76 10.07
N GLU A 12 -9.58 4.04 9.97
CA GLU A 12 -8.90 3.78 8.70
C GLU A 12 -9.77 2.89 7.79
N LEU A 13 -10.50 1.94 8.37
CA LEU A 13 -11.46 1.11 7.64
C LEU A 13 -12.61 1.95 7.06
N GLN A 14 -13.15 2.91 7.81
CA GLN A 14 -14.18 3.83 7.33
C GLN A 14 -13.69 4.72 6.18
N GLU A 15 -12.45 5.23 6.27
CA GLU A 15 -11.85 5.99 5.17
C GLU A 15 -11.65 5.13 3.92
N LEU A 16 -11.22 3.87 4.10
CA LEU A 16 -11.10 2.91 3.00
C LEU A 16 -12.45 2.62 2.34
N ASP A 17 -13.53 2.55 3.12
CA ASP A 17 -14.89 2.36 2.61
C ASP A 17 -15.40 3.52 1.80
N TYR A 18 -15.18 4.72 2.31
CA TYR A 18 -15.50 5.94 1.58
C TYR A 18 -14.78 5.99 0.23
N MET A 19 -13.48 5.67 0.20
CA MET A 19 -12.72 5.57 -1.05
C MET A 19 -13.20 4.43 -1.96
N SER A 20 -13.52 3.28 -1.38
CA SER A 20 -14.06 2.12 -2.12
C SER A 20 -15.34 2.50 -2.87
N GLY A 21 -16.25 3.21 -2.20
CA GLY A 21 -17.49 3.70 -2.82
C GLY A 21 -17.26 4.78 -3.88
N LYS A 22 -16.36 5.74 -3.61
CA LYS A 22 -16.06 6.84 -4.54
C LYS A 22 -15.48 6.37 -5.87
N VAL A 23 -14.60 5.37 -5.84
CA VAL A 23 -13.86 4.89 -7.02
C VAL A 23 -14.48 3.61 -7.61
N ASN A 24 -15.51 3.06 -6.98
CA ASN A 24 -16.16 1.78 -7.34
C ASN A 24 -15.15 0.63 -7.45
N ILE A 25 -14.28 0.52 -6.45
CA ILE A 25 -13.23 -0.50 -6.37
C ILE A 25 -13.32 -1.18 -5.00
N SER A 26 -13.18 -2.51 -4.95
CA SER A 26 -13.21 -3.24 -3.68
C SER A 26 -12.03 -2.88 -2.76
N ARG A 27 -12.28 -2.90 -1.45
CA ARG A 27 -11.27 -2.71 -0.39
C ARG A 27 -9.99 -3.50 -0.66
N SER A 28 -10.11 -4.80 -0.97
CA SER A 28 -8.96 -5.69 -1.20
C SER A 28 -8.14 -5.30 -2.43
N LYS A 29 -8.74 -4.65 -3.42
CA LYS A 29 -8.01 -4.12 -4.59
C LYS A 29 -7.28 -2.82 -4.23
N LEU A 30 -7.92 -1.92 -3.48
CA LEU A 30 -7.28 -0.71 -2.96
C LEU A 30 -6.06 -1.04 -2.07
N ILE A 31 -6.21 -1.97 -1.12
CA ILE A 31 -5.12 -2.40 -0.24
C ILE A 31 -3.95 -2.96 -1.05
N ARG A 32 -4.21 -3.79 -2.06
CA ARG A 32 -3.16 -4.34 -2.92
C ARG A 32 -2.42 -3.26 -3.72
N GLU A 33 -3.15 -2.28 -4.25
CA GLU A 33 -2.54 -1.14 -4.96
C GLU A 33 -1.71 -0.28 -4.01
N ALA A 34 -2.19 0.01 -2.81
CA ALA A 34 -1.43 0.73 -1.78
C ALA A 34 -0.11 0.02 -1.44
N ILE A 35 -0.16 -1.30 -1.21
CA ILE A 35 1.04 -2.11 -0.96
C ILE A 35 2.00 -2.06 -2.15
N ARG A 36 1.49 -2.15 -3.38
CA ARG A 36 2.30 -2.09 -4.60
C ARG A 36 3.01 -0.74 -4.74
N LEU A 37 2.28 0.35 -4.52
CA LEU A 37 2.84 1.71 -4.57
C LEU A 37 3.91 1.91 -3.49
N TYR A 38 3.61 1.48 -2.26
CA TYR A 38 4.57 1.55 -1.15
C TYR A 38 5.87 0.79 -1.48
N LYS A 39 5.77 -0.45 -1.99
CA LYS A 39 6.95 -1.23 -2.40
C LYS A 39 7.75 -0.53 -3.48
N LYS A 40 7.09 0.04 -4.49
CA LYS A 40 7.75 0.76 -5.58
C LYS A 40 8.54 1.97 -5.07
N GLU A 41 7.97 2.73 -4.14
CA GLU A 41 8.65 3.88 -3.54
C GLU A 41 9.77 3.46 -2.58
N PHE A 42 9.56 2.37 -1.85
CA PHE A 42 10.59 1.77 -0.99
C PHE A 42 11.80 1.29 -1.81
N ASP A 43 11.57 0.57 -2.90
CA ASP A 43 12.63 0.07 -3.80
C ASP A 43 13.43 1.21 -4.44
N LYS A 44 12.76 2.30 -4.82
CA LYS A 44 13.42 3.51 -5.32
C LYS A 44 14.35 4.13 -4.27
N LYS A 45 13.86 4.36 -3.04
CA LYS A 45 14.67 4.89 -1.94
C LYS A 45 15.87 4.01 -1.62
N ASN A 46 15.68 2.69 -1.66
CA ASN A 46 16.75 1.74 -1.37
C ASN A 46 17.84 1.74 -2.46
N MET A 47 17.47 1.91 -3.73
CA MET A 47 18.44 2.10 -4.81
C MET A 47 19.22 3.42 -4.68
N GLU A 48 18.57 4.49 -4.24
CA GLU A 48 19.21 5.80 -4.03
C GLU A 48 20.22 5.74 -2.87
N ASN A 49 19.85 5.11 -1.75
CA ASN A 49 20.75 4.91 -0.61
C ASN A 49 21.97 4.05 -0.97
N ARG A 50 21.80 2.96 -1.73
CA ARG A 50 22.90 2.12 -2.21
C ARG A 50 23.85 2.84 -3.19
N ARG A 51 23.39 3.89 -3.87
CA ARG A 51 24.25 4.73 -4.70
C ARG A 51 25.12 5.66 -3.87
N ILE A 52 24.60 6.16 -2.75
CA ILE A 52 25.33 7.05 -1.83
C ILE A 52 26.42 6.27 -1.08
N GLU A 53 26.15 5.03 -0.66
CA GLU A 53 27.15 4.18 0.04
C GLU A 53 28.30 3.67 -0.85
N LYS A 54 28.23 3.87 -2.18
CA LYS A 54 29.27 3.46 -3.13
C LYS A 54 30.26 4.58 -3.51
N ILE A 55 30.10 5.78 -2.94
CA ILE A 55 31.00 6.92 -3.10
C ILE A 55 31.82 7.05 -1.81
#